data_AF-A0A2D5ADJ2-F1
#
_entry.id   AF-A0A2D5ADJ2-F1
#
_cell.length_a   1.000
_cell.length_b   1.000
_cell.length_c   1.000
_cell.angle_alpha   90.00
_cell.angle_beta   90.00
_cell.angle_gamma   90.00
#
_symmetry.space_group_name_H-M   'P 1'
#
loop_
_entity.id
_entity.type
_entity.pdbx_description
1 polymer ?
#
loop_
_entity_poly.entity_id
_entity_poly.type
_entity_poly.pdbx_seq_one_letter_code
_entity_poly.pdbx_strand_id
1 'polypeptide(L)'
;MGRASHGRPAFVKPPEVTYPPEMSESKSRKVVVCPYCGKGQPASGTCVACNGEFSPLSRQATQNEMGPWFIRDESRPFRPGVAYERLLAMIGEARVTRYTVLRGPTTGQLWTVAKCVPCVAHHLGDCHACRAKIEPHLASCPECGVRFGAWLDRNHLGLPDIRPLPWDPDGIED
;
A
#
# COMPACT_ATOMS: atom_id res chain seq x y z
N MET A 1 32.60 -86.02 13.48
CA MET A 1 31.65 -86.11 12.34
C MET A 1 30.26 -85.77 12.86
N GLY A 2 29.51 -84.91 12.15
CA GLY A 2 28.11 -84.57 12.46
C GLY A 2 27.90 -83.11 12.86
N ARG A 3 27.73 -82.20 11.89
CA ARG A 3 27.04 -80.93 12.11
C ARG A 3 25.61 -81.08 11.61
N ALA A 4 24.66 -80.94 12.53
CA ALA A 4 23.23 -80.98 12.25
C ALA A 4 22.81 -79.75 11.43
N SER A 5 22.07 -80.01 10.35
CA SER A 5 21.43 -79.02 9.49
C SER A 5 20.14 -78.51 10.16
N HIS A 6 20.11 -77.25 10.58
CA HIS A 6 18.88 -76.60 11.00
C HIS A 6 18.13 -76.08 9.76
N GLY A 7 16.96 -76.67 9.49
CA GLY A 7 16.04 -76.24 8.44
C GLY A 7 15.46 -74.85 8.75
N ARG A 8 15.37 -74.00 7.71
CA ARG A 8 14.71 -72.69 7.78
C ARG A 8 13.19 -72.88 7.95
N PRO A 9 12.52 -72.13 8.83
CA PRO A 9 11.07 -72.17 8.93
C PRO A 9 10.40 -71.51 7.72
N ALA A 10 9.22 -72.01 7.36
CA ALA A 10 8.43 -71.54 6.23
C ALA A 10 7.92 -70.10 6.45
N PHE A 11 7.97 -69.29 5.39
CA PHE A 11 7.52 -67.90 5.38
C PHE A 11 5.98 -67.86 5.33
N VAL A 12 5.34 -67.50 6.45
CA VAL A 12 3.88 -67.28 6.49
C VAL A 12 3.60 -65.88 5.95
N LYS A 13 2.80 -65.78 4.88
CA LYS A 13 2.36 -64.48 4.34
C LYS A 13 1.45 -63.78 5.35
N PRO A 14 1.68 -62.50 5.69
CA PRO A 14 0.79 -61.76 6.57
C PRO A 14 -0.60 -61.57 5.93
N PRO A 15 -1.67 -61.47 6.73
CA PRO A 15 -3.03 -61.28 6.23
C PRO A 15 -3.16 -59.94 5.50
N GLU A 16 -3.90 -59.96 4.40
CA GLU A 16 -4.17 -58.80 3.56
C GLU A 16 -5.11 -57.84 4.29
N VAL A 17 -4.58 -56.70 4.73
CA VAL A 17 -5.34 -55.65 5.40
C VAL A 17 -6.02 -54.81 4.32
N THR A 18 -7.32 -55.01 4.12
CA THR A 18 -8.15 -54.12 3.31
C THR A 18 -8.48 -52.86 4.10
N TYR A 19 -7.94 -51.72 3.68
CA TYR A 19 -8.32 -50.40 4.19
C TYR A 19 -9.62 -49.93 3.52
N PRO A 20 -10.53 -49.24 4.23
CA PRO A 20 -11.73 -48.67 3.64
C PRO A 20 -11.40 -47.63 2.56
N PRO A 21 -12.31 -47.39 1.60
CA PRO A 21 -12.07 -46.47 0.49
C PRO A 21 -11.81 -45.05 0.98
N GLU A 22 -10.89 -44.40 0.29
CA GLU A 22 -10.24 -43.13 0.60
C GLU A 22 -11.20 -42.06 1.11
N MET A 23 -10.85 -41.47 2.26
CA MET A 23 -11.46 -40.25 2.76
C MET A 23 -11.28 -39.15 1.70
N SER A 24 -12.39 -38.63 1.18
CA SER A 24 -12.43 -37.56 0.19
C SER A 24 -11.46 -36.43 0.56
N GLU A 25 -10.48 -36.21 -0.31
CA GLU A 25 -9.52 -35.11 -0.24
C GLU A 25 -10.29 -33.78 -0.19
N SER A 26 -10.42 -33.21 1.02
CA SER A 26 -10.94 -31.87 1.18
C SER A 26 -9.93 -30.90 0.56
N LYS A 27 -10.21 -30.49 -0.69
CA LYS A 27 -9.37 -29.56 -1.44
C LYS A 27 -9.29 -28.25 -0.66
N SER A 28 -8.20 -28.08 0.09
CA SER A 28 -7.88 -26.86 0.82
C SER A 28 -8.10 -25.66 -0.11
N ARG A 29 -9.10 -24.83 0.21
CA ARG A 29 -9.38 -23.62 -0.57
C ARG A 29 -8.20 -22.68 -0.37
N LYS A 30 -7.38 -22.51 -1.42
CA LYS A 30 -6.26 -21.57 -1.40
C LYS A 30 -6.80 -20.17 -1.08
N VAL A 31 -6.27 -19.58 -0.01
CA VAL A 31 -6.53 -18.19 0.38
C VAL A 31 -5.50 -17.30 -0.30
N VAL A 32 -5.93 -16.16 -0.82
CA VAL A 32 -5.08 -15.11 -1.40
C VAL A 32 -5.32 -13.79 -0.66
N VAL A 33 -4.29 -12.96 -0.57
CA VAL A 33 -4.37 -11.61 -0.01
C VAL A 33 -4.40 -10.59 -1.14
N CYS A 34 -5.36 -9.67 -1.10
CA CYS A 34 -5.41 -8.56 -2.04
C CYS A 34 -4.19 -7.63 -1.87
N PRO A 35 -3.39 -7.38 -2.92
CA PRO A 35 -2.19 -6.53 -2.83
C PRO A 35 -2.52 -5.03 -2.64
N TYR A 36 -3.78 -4.63 -2.76
CA TYR A 36 -4.21 -3.23 -2.73
C TYR A 36 -4.87 -2.81 -1.42
N CYS A 37 -5.55 -3.72 -0.73
CA CYS A 37 -6.27 -3.41 0.51
C CYS A 37 -6.02 -4.41 1.65
N GLY A 38 -5.20 -5.44 1.42
CA GLY A 38 -4.86 -6.45 2.44
C GLY A 38 -5.96 -7.45 2.78
N LYS A 39 -7.13 -7.40 2.12
CA LYS A 39 -8.22 -8.36 2.38
C LYS A 39 -7.81 -9.78 1.97
N GLY A 40 -7.84 -10.70 2.94
CA GLY A 40 -7.78 -12.15 2.68
C GLY A 40 -9.11 -12.68 2.14
N GLN A 41 -9.05 -13.52 1.11
CA GLN A 41 -10.21 -14.06 0.41
C GLN A 41 -9.87 -15.40 -0.27
N PRO A 42 -10.88 -16.21 -0.68
CA PRO A 42 -10.63 -17.35 -1.57
C PRO A 42 -9.95 -16.91 -2.87
N ALA A 43 -9.12 -17.78 -3.44
CA ALA A 43 -8.43 -17.51 -4.71
C ALA A 43 -9.42 -17.06 -5.81
N SER A 44 -9.19 -15.87 -6.35
CA SER A 44 -9.96 -15.24 -7.43
C SER A 44 -9.08 -14.28 -8.22
N GLY A 45 -9.57 -13.75 -9.34
CA GLY A 45 -8.88 -12.72 -10.14
C GLY A 45 -9.08 -11.28 -9.65
N THR A 46 -10.03 -11.04 -8.73
CA THR A 46 -10.42 -9.70 -8.26
C THR A 46 -10.72 -9.69 -6.76
N CYS A 47 -10.49 -8.56 -6.10
CA CYS A 47 -10.78 -8.41 -4.68
C CYS A 47 -12.27 -8.20 -4.40
N VAL A 48 -12.86 -8.98 -3.49
CA VAL A 48 -14.27 -8.84 -3.08
C VAL A 48 -14.56 -7.57 -2.27
N ALA A 49 -13.52 -6.93 -1.70
CA ALA A 49 -13.66 -5.74 -0.88
C ALA A 49 -13.41 -4.43 -1.64
N CYS A 50 -12.41 -4.40 -2.54
CA CYS A 50 -12.03 -3.18 -3.25
C CYS A 50 -12.19 -3.23 -4.77
N ASN A 51 -12.60 -4.38 -5.32
CA ASN A 51 -12.71 -4.67 -6.75
C ASN A 51 -11.39 -4.54 -7.54
N GLY A 52 -10.24 -4.51 -6.85
CA GLY A 52 -8.94 -4.47 -7.51
C GLY A 52 -8.64 -5.79 -8.23
N GLU A 53 -8.22 -5.69 -9.50
CA GLU A 53 -7.87 -6.82 -10.34
C GLU A 53 -6.44 -7.29 -10.10
N PHE A 54 -6.19 -8.60 -10.05
CA PHE A 54 -4.90 -9.18 -9.68
C PHE A 54 -3.98 -9.47 -10.85
N SER A 55 -4.33 -9.02 -12.06
CA SER A 55 -3.51 -9.22 -13.26
C SER A 55 -2.13 -8.56 -13.12
N PRO A 56 -1.08 -9.07 -13.79
CA PRO A 56 0.25 -8.45 -13.78
C PRO A 56 0.24 -6.99 -14.23
N LEU A 57 -0.56 -6.66 -15.25
CA LEU A 57 -0.70 -5.29 -15.77
C LEU A 57 -1.32 -4.35 -14.73
N SER A 58 -2.38 -4.79 -14.03
CA SER A 58 -3.05 -3.99 -13.01
C SER A 58 -2.14 -3.73 -11.79
N ARG A 59 -1.28 -4.70 -11.45
CA ARG A 59 -0.24 -4.52 -10.43
C ARG A 59 0.83 -3.53 -10.87
N GLN A 60 1.34 -3.65 -12.09
CA GLN A 60 2.35 -2.73 -12.63
C GLN A 60 1.82 -1.30 -12.72
N ALA A 61 0.59 -1.12 -13.21
CA ALA A 61 -0.05 0.18 -13.27
C ALA A 61 -0.17 0.81 -11.88
N THR A 62 -0.59 0.01 -10.88
CA THR A 62 -0.65 0.49 -9.50
C THR A 62 0.73 0.89 -8.99
N GLN A 63 1.77 0.07 -9.19
CA GLN A 63 3.13 0.38 -8.75
C GLN A 63 3.68 1.66 -9.37
N ASN A 64 3.37 1.92 -10.65
CA ASN A 64 3.75 3.16 -11.33
C ASN A 64 3.05 4.38 -10.73
N GLU A 65 1.81 4.21 -10.28
CA GLU A 65 1.05 5.25 -9.60
C GLU A 65 1.40 5.40 -8.13
N MET A 66 2.18 4.51 -7.52
CA MET A 66 2.50 4.57 -6.09
C MET A 66 3.42 5.74 -5.75
N GLY A 67 3.08 6.46 -4.70
CA GLY A 67 3.90 7.57 -4.20
C GLY A 67 3.56 7.96 -2.77
N PRO A 68 4.16 9.06 -2.28
CA PRO A 68 4.13 9.42 -0.87
C PRO A 68 2.87 10.19 -0.45
N TRP A 69 1.91 10.41 -1.37
CA TRP A 69 0.68 11.12 -1.09
C TRP A 69 -0.44 10.16 -0.71
N PHE A 70 -1.20 10.47 0.33
CA PHE A 70 -2.34 9.66 0.75
C PHE A 70 -3.61 10.49 0.74
N ILE A 71 -4.69 9.88 0.25
CA ILE A 71 -6.04 10.44 0.26
C ILE A 71 -6.82 9.71 1.34
N ARG A 72 -7.46 10.45 2.25
CA ARG A 72 -8.29 9.85 3.29
C ARG A 72 -9.56 9.29 2.65
N ASP A 73 -9.66 7.97 2.58
CA ASP A 73 -10.81 7.22 2.09
C ASP A 73 -11.18 6.14 3.11
N GLU A 74 -12.24 6.36 3.89
CA GLU A 74 -12.68 5.44 4.94
C GLU A 74 -13.18 4.11 4.39
N SER A 75 -13.63 4.09 3.12
CA SER A 75 -14.05 2.85 2.46
C SER A 75 -12.85 2.00 2.02
N ARG A 76 -11.67 2.63 1.88
CA ARG A 76 -10.45 2.00 1.38
C ARG A 76 -9.22 2.51 2.17
N PRO A 77 -9.17 2.28 3.50
CA PRO A 77 -8.19 2.89 4.39
C PRO A 77 -6.76 2.38 4.16
N PHE A 78 -6.62 1.19 3.58
CA PHE A 78 -5.33 0.51 3.36
C PHE A 78 -4.79 0.68 1.94
N ARG A 79 -5.34 1.61 1.15
CA ARG A 79 -4.84 1.85 -0.21
C ARG A 79 -3.39 2.33 -0.19
N PRO A 80 -2.56 1.90 -1.16
CA PRO A 80 -1.26 2.51 -1.39
C PRO A 80 -1.40 4.02 -1.60
N GLY A 81 -0.38 4.77 -1.20
CA GLY A 81 -0.26 6.17 -1.57
C GLY A 81 -0.08 6.35 -3.08
N VAL A 82 -0.26 7.57 -3.57
CA VAL A 82 -0.19 7.94 -4.98
C VAL A 82 0.99 8.89 -5.27
N ALA A 83 1.50 8.85 -6.49
CA ALA A 83 2.47 9.79 -7.02
C ALA A 83 1.86 11.20 -7.17
N TYR A 84 2.71 12.22 -7.16
CA TYR A 84 2.24 13.61 -7.26
C TYR A 84 1.52 13.87 -8.59
N GLU A 85 2.05 13.32 -9.69
CA GLU A 85 1.48 13.41 -11.03
C GLU A 85 0.09 12.76 -11.07
N ARG A 86 -0.06 11.61 -10.41
CA ARG A 86 -1.37 10.94 -10.31
C ARG A 86 -2.35 11.75 -9.48
N LEU A 87 -1.89 12.37 -8.39
CA LEU A 87 -2.70 13.29 -7.59
C LEU A 87 -3.21 14.47 -8.44
N LEU A 88 -2.36 15.07 -9.28
CA LEU A 88 -2.76 16.14 -10.20
C LEU A 88 -3.78 15.66 -11.24
N ALA A 89 -3.58 14.47 -11.82
CA ALA A 89 -4.57 13.87 -12.71
C ALA A 89 -5.93 13.67 -12.00
N MET A 90 -5.94 13.22 -10.74
CA MET A 90 -7.17 13.07 -9.96
C MET A 90 -7.86 14.41 -9.64
N ILE A 91 -7.11 15.51 -9.54
CA ILE A 91 -7.67 16.87 -9.44
C ILE A 91 -8.35 17.26 -10.76
N GLY A 92 -7.69 17.02 -11.90
CA GLY A 92 -8.26 17.25 -13.23
C GLY A 92 -9.51 16.41 -13.51
N GLU A 93 -9.56 15.18 -12.97
CA GLU A 93 -10.73 14.28 -13.00
C GLU A 93 -11.82 14.67 -11.97
N ALA A 94 -11.66 15.75 -11.21
CA ALA A 94 -12.54 16.17 -10.11
C ALA A 94 -12.76 15.14 -8.98
N ARG A 95 -11.89 14.12 -8.88
CA ARG A 95 -11.92 13.10 -7.81
C ARG A 95 -11.27 13.60 -6.53
N VAL A 96 -10.34 14.55 -6.64
CA VAL A 96 -9.77 15.29 -5.52
C VAL A 96 -10.28 16.72 -5.62
N THR A 97 -10.96 17.17 -4.57
CA THR A 97 -11.53 18.51 -4.47
C THR A 97 -10.80 19.31 -3.41
N ARG A 98 -11.11 20.61 -3.33
CA ARG A 98 -10.58 21.51 -2.30
C ARG A 98 -10.89 21.07 -0.86
N TYR A 99 -11.87 20.19 -0.66
CA TYR A 99 -12.28 19.68 0.65
C TYR A 99 -11.78 18.26 0.94
N THR A 100 -11.15 17.60 -0.03
CA THR A 100 -10.54 16.29 0.16
C THR A 100 -9.46 16.39 1.24
N VAL A 101 -9.40 15.41 2.15
CA VAL A 101 -8.37 15.34 3.18
C VAL A 101 -7.18 14.54 2.64
N LEU A 102 -6.01 15.15 2.65
CA LEU A 102 -4.77 14.62 2.11
C LEU A 102 -3.70 14.60 3.21
N ARG A 103 -2.71 13.74 3.06
CA ARG A 103 -1.39 13.93 3.68
C ARG A 103 -0.32 13.65 2.65
N GLY A 104 0.85 14.21 2.86
CA GLY A 104 1.99 13.91 2.03
C GLY A 104 3.21 14.73 2.43
N PRO A 105 4.17 14.83 1.52
CA PRO A 105 5.46 15.43 1.84
C PRO A 105 5.39 16.88 2.31
N THR A 106 4.59 17.72 1.66
CA THR A 106 4.49 19.13 2.03
C THR A 106 3.59 19.40 3.25
N THR A 107 2.98 18.35 3.81
CA THR A 107 2.20 18.45 5.04
C THR A 107 2.96 17.89 6.25
N GLY A 108 4.25 17.54 6.10
CA GLY A 108 5.00 16.83 7.13
C GLY A 108 4.35 15.50 7.51
N GLN A 109 3.73 14.83 6.53
CA GLN A 109 2.95 13.60 6.71
C GLN A 109 1.70 13.71 7.61
N LEU A 110 1.30 14.93 7.99
CA LEU A 110 0.06 15.17 8.73
C LEU A 110 -1.15 15.28 7.79
N TRP A 111 -2.32 14.88 8.28
CA TRP A 111 -3.59 15.05 7.55
C TRP A 111 -3.99 16.52 7.50
N THR A 112 -4.37 16.99 6.33
CA THR A 112 -4.73 18.39 6.06
C THR A 112 -5.74 18.45 4.92
N VAL A 113 -6.61 19.46 4.92
CA VAL A 113 -7.57 19.67 3.82
C VAL A 113 -6.82 20.19 2.59
N ALA A 114 -7.09 19.63 1.40
CA ALA A 114 -6.34 19.85 0.17
C ALA A 114 -6.16 21.33 -0.19
N LYS A 115 -7.17 22.17 0.07
CA LYS A 115 -7.07 23.62 -0.14
C LYS A 115 -5.93 24.29 0.64
N CYS A 116 -5.45 23.70 1.73
CA CYS A 116 -4.37 24.23 2.58
C CYS A 116 -3.01 23.58 2.33
N VAL A 117 -2.93 22.59 1.45
CA VAL A 117 -1.71 21.79 1.23
C VAL A 117 -0.75 22.55 0.30
N PRO A 118 0.49 22.88 0.73
CA PRO A 118 1.49 23.45 -0.18
C PRO A 118 1.72 22.51 -1.37
N CYS A 119 2.09 23.04 -2.54
CA CYS A 119 2.16 22.33 -3.83
C CYS A 119 0.85 21.75 -4.40
N VAL A 120 -0.25 21.70 -3.65
CA VAL A 120 -1.53 21.13 -4.13
C VAL A 120 -2.62 22.20 -4.23
N ALA A 121 -2.71 23.09 -3.24
CA ALA A 121 -3.80 24.05 -3.11
C ALA A 121 -4.03 24.93 -4.35
N HIS A 122 -2.96 25.38 -5.02
CA HIS A 122 -3.07 26.23 -6.20
C HIS A 122 -3.80 25.55 -7.35
N HIS A 123 -3.58 24.26 -7.59
CA HIS A 123 -4.33 23.46 -8.57
C HIS A 123 -5.84 23.42 -8.27
N LEU A 124 -6.23 23.71 -7.03
CA LEU A 124 -7.62 23.75 -6.55
C LEU A 124 -8.17 25.18 -6.45
N GLY A 125 -7.41 26.17 -6.96
CA GLY A 125 -7.78 27.58 -7.00
C GLY A 125 -7.70 28.30 -5.65
N ASP A 126 -6.87 27.81 -4.73
CA ASP A 126 -6.64 28.42 -3.41
C ASP A 126 -5.15 28.61 -3.14
N CYS A 127 -4.75 29.76 -2.61
CA CYS A 127 -3.41 29.92 -2.03
C CYS A 127 -3.32 29.14 -0.71
N HIS A 128 -2.31 28.27 -0.57
CA HIS A 128 -2.11 27.50 0.66
C HIS A 128 -1.84 28.39 1.88
N ALA A 129 -1.08 29.48 1.72
CA ALA A 129 -0.70 30.40 2.79
C ALA A 129 -1.83 31.39 3.18
N CYS A 130 -2.18 32.33 2.30
CA CYS A 130 -3.15 33.39 2.63
C CYS A 130 -4.62 33.09 2.33
N ARG A 131 -4.94 31.89 1.80
CA ARG A 131 -6.31 31.47 1.43
C ARG A 131 -6.97 32.23 0.27
N ALA A 132 -6.28 33.17 -0.36
CA ALA A 132 -6.79 33.91 -1.52
C ALA A 132 -7.19 32.96 -2.68
N LYS A 133 -8.19 33.38 -3.45
CA LYS A 133 -8.57 32.73 -4.71
C LYS A 133 -7.58 33.08 -5.79
N ILE A 134 -7.09 32.07 -6.50
CA ILE A 134 -6.01 32.22 -7.47
C ILE A 134 -6.26 31.33 -8.69
N GLU A 135 -5.64 31.70 -9.80
CA GLU A 135 -5.59 30.87 -11.00
C GLU A 135 -4.63 29.68 -10.79
N PRO A 136 -5.00 28.44 -11.21
CA PRO A 136 -4.22 27.23 -10.96
C PRO A 136 -2.79 27.20 -11.52
N HIS A 137 -2.51 27.96 -12.57
CA HIS A 137 -1.25 27.90 -13.32
C HIS A 137 -0.23 28.97 -12.88
N LEU A 138 -0.54 29.77 -11.86
CA LEU A 138 0.40 30.77 -11.35
C LEU A 138 1.63 30.12 -10.73
N ALA A 139 2.78 30.78 -10.79
CA ALA A 139 4.01 30.35 -10.13
C ALA A 139 4.11 30.85 -8.67
N SER A 140 3.34 31.88 -8.32
CA SER A 140 3.27 32.45 -6.97
C SER A 140 1.93 33.13 -6.72
N CYS A 141 1.55 33.28 -5.46
CA CYS A 141 0.35 34.00 -5.07
C CYS A 141 0.52 35.51 -5.33
N PRO A 142 -0.41 36.18 -6.04
CA PRO A 142 -0.34 37.62 -6.26
C PRO A 142 -0.57 38.42 -4.96
N GLU A 143 -1.28 37.85 -3.98
CA GLU A 143 -1.64 38.54 -2.73
C GLU A 143 -0.54 38.47 -1.66
N CYS A 144 0.12 37.33 -1.50
CA CYS A 144 1.12 37.12 -0.42
C CYS A 144 2.51 36.75 -0.92
N GLY A 145 2.73 36.60 -2.22
CA GLY A 145 4.03 36.30 -2.81
C GLY A 145 4.54 34.87 -2.61
N VAL A 146 3.82 34.00 -1.88
CA VAL A 146 4.27 32.62 -1.68
C VAL A 146 4.41 31.89 -3.01
N ARG A 147 5.52 31.18 -3.22
CA ARG A 147 5.76 30.42 -4.44
C ARG A 147 4.99 29.11 -4.42
N PHE A 148 4.54 28.69 -5.59
CA PHE A 148 4.01 27.36 -5.84
C PHE A 148 5.11 26.54 -6.52
N GLY A 149 5.32 25.32 -6.06
CA GLY A 149 6.29 24.40 -6.63
C GLY A 149 5.77 22.97 -6.50
N ALA A 150 6.28 22.07 -7.33
CA ALA A 150 6.00 20.64 -7.22
C ALA A 150 6.89 20.01 -6.14
N TRP A 151 6.42 18.92 -5.55
CA TRP A 151 7.25 18.05 -4.73
C TRP A 151 7.42 16.72 -5.47
N LEU A 152 8.67 16.37 -5.79
CA LEU A 152 9.00 15.19 -6.61
C LEU A 152 9.89 14.17 -5.88
N ASP A 153 10.31 14.45 -4.64
CA ASP A 153 11.44 13.75 -4.02
C ASP A 153 11.25 12.25 -3.74
N ARG A 154 10.07 11.67 -3.58
CA ARG A 154 9.76 10.28 -3.16
C ARG A 154 10.46 9.68 -1.92
N ASN A 155 11.74 9.92 -1.68
CA ASN A 155 12.60 9.15 -0.77
C ASN A 155 12.48 9.60 0.68
N HIS A 156 12.35 10.91 0.91
CA HIS A 156 12.37 11.46 2.28
C HIS A 156 10.96 11.71 2.82
N LEU A 157 9.91 11.38 2.07
CA LEU A 157 8.52 11.65 2.44
C LEU A 157 8.27 13.11 2.87
N GLY A 158 9.13 14.06 2.49
CA GLY A 158 9.09 15.45 2.94
C GLY A 158 9.37 15.65 4.44
N LEU A 159 9.96 14.66 5.10
CA LEU A 159 10.41 14.74 6.48
C LEU A 159 11.82 15.37 6.53
N PRO A 160 12.10 16.23 7.53
CA PRO A 160 13.46 16.70 7.78
C PRO A 160 14.34 15.55 8.30
N ASP A 161 15.65 15.79 8.35
CA ASP A 161 16.58 14.87 9.02
C ASP A 161 16.13 14.59 10.45
N ILE A 162 16.33 13.34 10.88
CA ILE A 162 16.02 12.93 12.26
C ILE A 162 16.90 13.75 13.19
N ARG A 163 16.25 14.59 13.99
CA ARG A 163 16.90 15.28 15.11
C ARG A 163 16.69 14.43 16.35
N PRO A 164 17.76 13.97 17.02
CA PRO A 164 17.62 13.21 18.25
C PRO A 164 16.85 14.02 19.29
N LEU A 165 16.00 13.33 20.02
CA LEU A 165 15.22 13.90 21.11
C LEU A 165 16.09 13.98 22.37
N PRO A 166 15.77 14.87 23.33
CA PRO A 166 16.57 15.04 24.56
C PRO A 166 16.74 13.78 25.43
N TRP A 167 15.97 12.72 25.13
CA TRP A 167 15.99 11.44 25.83
C TRP A 167 16.49 10.28 24.95
N ASP A 168 16.95 10.56 23.73
CA ASP A 168 17.62 9.56 22.91
C ASP A 168 19.03 9.32 23.47
N PRO A 169 19.50 8.05 23.55
CA PRO A 169 20.79 7.71 24.16
C PRO A 169 21.99 8.36 23.45
N ASP A 170 21.82 8.76 22.19
CA ASP A 170 22.83 9.45 21.37
C ASP A 170 22.65 10.99 21.38
N GLY A 171 21.71 11.53 22.18
CA GLY A 171 21.34 12.95 22.23
C GLY A 171 22.18 13.83 23.17
N ILE A 172 23.27 13.30 23.73
CA ILE A 172 24.29 14.08 24.44
C ILE A 172 25.49 14.20 23.50
N GLU A 173 25.55 15.29 22.74
CA GLU A 173 26.82 15.71 22.13
C GLU A 173 27.75 16.17 23.26
N ASP A 174 29.00 15.68 23.28
CA ASP A 174 30.11 16.20 24.12
C ASP A 174 30.41 17.68 23.81
#